data_AF-A0A0J8YWJ1-F1
#
_entry.id   AF-A0A0J8YWJ1-F1
#
_cell.length_a   1.000
_cell.length_b   1.000
_cell.length_c   1.000
_cell.angle_alpha   90.00
_cell.angle_beta   90.00
_cell.angle_gamma   90.00
#
_symmetry.space_group_name_H-M   'P 1'
#
loop_
_entity.id
_entity.type
_entity.pdbx_description
1 polymer ?
#
loop_
_entity_poly.entity_id
_entity_poly.type
_entity_poly.pdbx_seq_one_letter_code
_entity_poly.pdbx_strand_id
1 'polypeptide(L)'
;MALSDLLQQAHFEMMSVNAPEHAAPYPACILFFSLCDGKQHAYTHISTGKTFNQAWTSGSQFIQRYRQQHDLQICWLRVERVDHIEEMSWAGLQDKLGKTKRNYFRFGLSFDPDFTYAILEQELAANAILYDGKVGVAIPNETTLDNYAQRRFSCSLSWPTDPQQRIWRFKTPAVFCDASGAKTIEREGKVSGFRKIAEP
;
A
#
# COMPACT_ATOMS: atom_id res chain seq x y z
N MET A 1 -0.35 23.06 8.16
CA MET A 1 0.91 22.29 8.25
C MET A 1 1.40 22.03 6.84
N ALA A 2 2.68 22.22 6.55
CA ALA A 2 3.21 21.99 5.22
C ALA A 2 3.47 20.48 4.99
N LEU A 3 3.44 20.02 3.74
CA LEU A 3 3.79 18.64 3.39
C LEU A 3 5.21 18.27 3.85
N SER A 4 6.13 19.24 3.89
CA SER A 4 7.49 19.07 4.43
C SER A 4 7.46 18.64 5.89
N ASP A 5 6.57 19.20 6.71
CA ASP A 5 6.47 18.88 8.13
C ASP A 5 5.94 17.46 8.32
N LEU A 6 4.89 17.09 7.56
CA LEU A 6 4.35 15.73 7.54
C LEU A 6 5.41 14.70 7.12
N LEU A 7 6.20 15.02 6.09
CA LEU A 7 7.31 14.19 5.62
C LEU A 7 8.40 14.02 6.68
N GLN A 8 8.80 15.11 7.34
CA GLN A 8 9.83 15.04 8.38
C GLN A 8 9.39 14.15 9.54
N GLN A 9 8.15 14.30 10.00
CA GLN A 9 7.59 13.46 11.07
C GLN A 9 7.44 12.00 10.63
N ALA A 10 6.94 11.78 9.41
CA ALA A 10 6.81 10.43 8.85
C ALA A 10 8.17 9.73 8.72
N HIS A 11 9.21 10.45 8.27
CA HIS A 11 10.56 9.92 8.13
C HIS A 11 11.11 9.47 9.48
N PHE A 12 10.97 10.30 10.52
CA PHE A 12 11.45 10.00 11.85
C PHE A 12 10.85 8.69 12.39
N GLU A 13 9.52 8.57 12.36
CA GLU A 13 8.83 7.36 12.82
C GLU A 13 9.15 6.14 11.94
N MET A 14 9.20 6.32 10.61
CA MET A 14 9.44 5.21 9.68
C MET A 14 10.86 4.66 9.79
N MET A 15 11.85 5.48 10.17
CA MET A 15 13.20 5.01 10.48
C MET A 15 13.26 4.07 11.69
N SER A 16 12.31 4.22 12.63
CA SER A 16 12.20 3.35 13.82
C SER A 16 11.40 2.08 13.55
N VAL A 17 10.75 1.95 12.39
CA VAL A 17 10.04 0.74 12.00
C VAL A 17 11.04 -0.37 11.68
N ASN A 18 10.94 -1.47 12.41
CA ASN A 18 11.72 -2.67 12.12
C ASN A 18 11.17 -3.39 10.88
N ALA A 19 11.67 -3.00 9.71
CA ALA A 19 11.42 -3.68 8.44
C ALA A 19 12.76 -3.98 7.78
N PRO A 20 13.05 -5.25 7.44
CA PRO A 20 14.30 -5.60 6.77
C PRO A 20 14.33 -5.06 5.34
N GLU A 21 15.53 -5.04 4.76
CA GLU A 21 15.66 -4.91 3.30
C GLU A 21 15.37 -6.26 2.65
N HIS A 22 14.73 -6.24 1.49
CA HIS A 22 14.42 -7.46 0.73
C HIS A 22 15.62 -7.90 -0.10
N ALA A 23 15.82 -9.22 -0.18
CA ALA A 23 16.78 -9.78 -1.11
C ALA A 23 16.23 -9.79 -2.54
N ALA A 24 17.14 -9.94 -3.52
CA ALA A 24 16.75 -10.21 -4.89
C ALA A 24 15.80 -11.43 -4.96
N PRO A 25 14.78 -11.42 -5.83
CA PRO A 25 14.59 -10.50 -6.95
C PRO A 25 13.87 -9.18 -6.63
N TYR A 26 13.49 -8.92 -5.38
CA TYR A 26 12.69 -7.74 -5.02
C TYR A 26 13.55 -6.47 -4.86
N PRO A 27 12.98 -5.27 -5.05
CA PRO A 27 13.63 -4.05 -4.61
C PRO A 27 13.88 -4.08 -3.10
N ALA A 28 15.10 -3.72 -2.69
CA ALA A 28 15.53 -3.83 -1.30
C ALA A 28 14.64 -3.01 -0.33
N CYS A 29 14.21 -1.83 -0.75
CA CYS A 29 13.23 -1.04 -0.02
C CYS A 29 12.08 -0.64 -0.97
N ILE A 30 10.84 -0.83 -0.50
CA ILE A 30 9.60 -0.46 -1.21
C ILE A 30 8.76 0.37 -0.24
N LEU A 31 8.49 1.61 -0.63
CA LEU A 31 7.70 2.56 0.13
C LEU A 31 6.45 2.97 -0.65
N PHE A 32 5.34 3.14 0.07
CA PHE A 32 4.12 3.74 -0.45
C PHE A 32 3.90 5.07 0.26
N PHE A 33 3.65 6.13 -0.51
CA PHE A 33 3.27 7.45 0.00
C PHE A 33 1.84 7.75 -0.43
N SER A 34 0.90 7.75 0.52
CA SER A 34 -0.49 8.08 0.28
C SER A 34 -0.81 9.49 0.81
N LEU A 35 -1.23 10.39 -0.06
CA LEU A 35 -1.49 11.80 0.21
C LEU A 35 -2.97 12.09 0.10
N CYS A 36 -3.55 12.79 1.08
CA CYS A 36 -4.96 13.16 1.10
C CYS A 36 -5.15 14.61 1.53
N ASP A 37 -6.07 15.30 0.86
CA ASP A 37 -6.52 16.66 1.15
C ASP A 37 -7.80 16.70 2.02
N GLY A 38 -8.31 15.53 2.40
CA GLY A 38 -9.54 15.35 3.17
C GLY A 38 -10.83 15.51 2.36
N LYS A 39 -10.75 15.74 1.04
CA LYS A 39 -11.89 15.99 0.15
C LYS A 39 -12.11 14.86 -0.85
N GLN A 40 -11.05 14.16 -1.23
CA GLN A 40 -11.08 13.07 -2.20
C GLN A 40 -10.30 11.84 -1.71
N HIS A 41 -10.36 10.75 -2.47
CA HIS A 41 -9.55 9.58 -2.19
C HIS A 41 -8.06 9.93 -2.25
N ALA A 42 -7.27 9.26 -1.40
CA ALA A 42 -5.83 9.50 -1.37
C ALA A 42 -5.17 9.14 -2.72
N TYR A 43 -4.21 9.96 -3.12
CA TYR A 43 -3.27 9.61 -4.18
C TYR A 43 -2.11 8.83 -3.57
N THR A 44 -1.79 7.67 -4.14
CA THR A 44 -0.68 6.83 -3.66
C THR A 44 0.45 6.78 -4.70
N HIS A 45 1.68 6.92 -4.24
CA HIS A 45 2.90 6.77 -5.05
C HIS A 45 3.77 5.66 -4.48
N ILE A 46 4.34 4.82 -5.35
CA ILE A 46 5.29 3.77 -4.97
C ILE A 46 6.69 4.27 -5.28
N SER A 47 7.60 4.15 -4.31
CA SER A 47 9.00 4.44 -4.50
C SER A 47 9.86 3.27 -4.03
N THR A 48 10.82 2.88 -4.86
CA THR A 48 11.73 1.78 -4.57
C THR A 48 13.18 2.26 -4.55
N GLY A 49 14.05 1.53 -3.87
CA GLY A 49 15.47 1.88 -3.77
C GLY A 49 16.31 0.74 -3.22
N LYS A 50 17.64 0.85 -3.38
CA LYS A 50 18.59 -0.12 -2.80
C LYS A 50 18.75 0.06 -1.29
N THR A 51 18.32 1.19 -0.76
CA THR A 51 18.30 1.51 0.68
C THR A 51 17.04 2.30 1.00
N PHE A 52 16.68 2.36 2.28
CA PHE A 52 15.58 3.22 2.75
C PHE A 52 15.76 4.69 2.32
N ASN A 53 16.95 5.27 2.53
CA ASN A 53 17.20 6.67 2.20
C ASN A 53 17.04 6.98 0.70
N GLN A 54 17.40 6.03 -0.18
CA GLN A 54 17.21 6.19 -1.62
C GLN A 54 15.72 6.19 -1.99
N ALA A 55 14.96 5.20 -1.51
CA ALA A 55 13.53 5.11 -1.75
C ALA A 55 12.80 6.34 -1.16
N TRP A 56 13.18 6.76 0.05
CA TRP A 56 12.58 7.92 0.70
C TRP A 56 12.84 9.21 -0.07
N THR A 57 14.10 9.46 -0.45
CA THR A 57 14.47 10.69 -1.18
C THR A 57 13.74 10.76 -2.52
N SER A 58 13.68 9.65 -3.26
CA SER A 58 12.96 9.58 -4.53
C SER A 58 11.45 9.85 -4.35
N GLY A 59 10.81 9.13 -3.43
CA GLY A 59 9.38 9.26 -3.18
C GLY A 59 8.97 10.64 -2.62
N SER A 60 9.71 11.18 -1.65
CA SER A 60 9.43 12.51 -1.08
C SER A 60 9.57 13.63 -2.13
N GLN A 61 10.60 13.58 -2.98
CA GLN A 61 10.75 14.54 -4.08
C GLN A 61 9.60 14.42 -5.10
N PHE A 62 9.21 13.20 -5.45
CA PHE A 62 8.09 12.97 -6.38
C PHE A 62 6.80 13.59 -5.85
N ILE A 63 6.41 13.26 -4.60
CA ILE A 63 5.11 13.69 -4.07
C ILE A 63 5.07 15.20 -3.81
N GLN A 64 6.23 15.82 -3.53
CA GLN A 64 6.33 17.28 -3.45
C GLN A 64 6.04 17.95 -4.80
N ARG A 65 6.61 17.43 -5.89
CA ARG A 65 6.33 17.92 -7.25
C ARG A 65 4.87 17.65 -7.63
N TYR A 66 4.37 16.45 -7.37
CA TYR A 66 2.98 16.08 -7.64
C TYR A 66 1.99 17.02 -6.94
N ARG A 67 2.19 17.27 -5.64
CA ARG A 67 1.39 18.23 -4.88
C ARG A 67 1.37 19.61 -5.55
N GLN A 68 2.53 20.12 -5.95
CA GLN A 68 2.66 21.45 -6.57
C GLN A 68 1.95 21.50 -7.93
N GLN A 69 2.12 20.47 -8.77
CA GLN A 69 1.51 20.37 -10.09
C GLN A 69 -0.02 20.33 -10.04
N HIS A 70 -0.58 19.75 -8.98
CA HIS A 70 -2.02 19.58 -8.80
C HIS A 70 -2.64 20.54 -7.77
N ASP A 71 -1.87 21.53 -7.29
CA ASP A 71 -2.26 22.50 -6.23
C ASP A 71 -2.96 21.85 -5.02
N LEU A 72 -2.41 20.72 -4.56
CA LEU A 72 -3.03 19.94 -3.48
C LEU A 72 -2.68 20.50 -2.10
N GLN A 73 -3.71 20.69 -1.28
CA GLN A 73 -3.58 21.06 0.13
C GLN A 73 -3.61 19.80 0.99
N ILE A 74 -2.47 19.12 1.06
CA ILE A 74 -2.35 17.85 1.77
C ILE A 74 -2.45 18.07 3.28
N CYS A 75 -3.44 17.44 3.90
CA CYS A 75 -3.65 17.46 5.34
C CYS A 75 -3.26 16.13 6.00
N TRP A 76 -3.29 15.03 5.26
CA TRP A 76 -2.93 13.70 5.74
C TRP A 76 -1.89 13.04 4.83
N LEU A 77 -0.87 12.44 5.46
CA LEU A 77 0.13 11.63 4.79
C LEU A 77 0.17 10.27 5.48
N ARG A 78 0.08 9.18 4.71
CA ARG A 78 0.38 7.84 5.19
C ARG A 78 1.57 7.30 4.42
N VAL A 79 2.61 6.88 5.13
CA VAL A 79 3.76 6.21 4.54
C VAL A 79 3.78 4.77 5.00
N GLU A 80 3.97 3.84 4.08
CA GLU A 80 4.02 2.41 4.36
C GLU A 80 5.30 1.82 3.80
N ARG A 81 5.89 0.86 4.51
CA ARG A 81 7.08 0.13 4.04
C ARG A 81 6.74 -1.35 3.93
N VAL A 82 7.05 -1.98 2.80
CA VAL A 82 6.91 -3.44 2.67
C VAL A 82 7.93 -4.11 3.58
N ASP A 83 7.48 -4.96 4.48
CA ASP A 83 8.35 -5.69 5.42
C ASP A 83 8.28 -7.21 5.27
N HIS A 84 7.28 -7.70 4.55
CA HIS A 84 7.09 -9.11 4.29
C HIS A 84 6.47 -9.31 2.91
N ILE A 85 7.06 -10.22 2.14
CA ILE A 85 6.63 -10.60 0.80
C ILE A 85 6.48 -12.12 0.80
N GLU A 86 5.33 -12.61 0.35
CA GLU A 86 5.08 -14.02 0.09
C GLU A 86 4.75 -14.20 -1.39
N GLU A 87 5.68 -14.80 -2.12
CA GLU A 87 5.44 -15.29 -3.47
C GLU A 87 4.59 -16.56 -3.43
N MET A 88 3.57 -16.61 -4.28
CA MET A 88 2.77 -17.81 -4.46
C MET A 88 2.26 -17.96 -5.88
N SER A 89 1.79 -19.16 -6.20
CA SER A 89 1.04 -19.37 -7.43
C SER A 89 -0.34 -18.71 -7.32
N TRP A 90 -0.90 -18.34 -8.46
CA TRP A 90 -2.26 -17.81 -8.55
C TRP A 90 -3.29 -18.75 -7.92
N ALA A 91 -3.21 -20.05 -8.20
CA ALA A 91 -4.08 -21.04 -7.56
C ALA A 91 -3.95 -21.05 -6.03
N GLY A 92 -2.73 -20.85 -5.51
CA GLY A 92 -2.49 -20.73 -4.08
C GLY A 92 -3.14 -19.49 -3.47
N LEU A 93 -3.14 -18.36 -4.19
CA LEU A 93 -3.85 -17.16 -3.76
C LEU A 93 -5.37 -17.38 -3.80
N GLN A 94 -5.90 -17.99 -4.86
CA GLN A 94 -7.34 -18.28 -4.99
C GLN A 94 -7.85 -19.18 -3.85
N ASP A 95 -7.09 -20.21 -3.46
CA ASP A 95 -7.44 -21.05 -2.30
C ASP A 95 -7.50 -20.23 -0.99
N LYS A 96 -6.52 -19.35 -0.76
CA LYS A 96 -6.51 -18.47 0.41
C LYS A 96 -7.68 -17.48 0.39
N LEU A 97 -8.01 -16.91 -0.77
CA LEU A 97 -9.15 -16.01 -0.93
C LEU A 97 -10.48 -16.73 -0.65
N GLY A 98 -10.65 -17.95 -1.16
CA GLY A 98 -11.81 -18.80 -0.91
C GLY A 98 -12.03 -19.17 0.56
N LYS A 99 -10.98 -19.08 1.40
CA LYS A 99 -11.04 -19.28 2.85
C LYS A 99 -11.12 -17.97 3.64
N THR A 100 -11.03 -16.83 2.97
CA THR A 100 -11.03 -15.51 3.59
C THR A 100 -12.41 -14.90 3.48
N LYS A 101 -13.01 -14.50 4.62
CA LYS A 101 -14.30 -13.79 4.63
C LYS A 101 -14.22 -12.54 3.74
N ARG A 102 -15.30 -12.24 3.02
CA ARG A 102 -15.44 -11.02 2.23
C ARG A 102 -15.06 -9.79 3.06
N ASN A 103 -14.25 -8.89 2.50
CA ASN A 103 -13.69 -7.68 3.15
C ASN A 103 -12.72 -7.93 4.32
N TYR A 104 -12.21 -9.16 4.49
CA TYR A 104 -11.21 -9.51 5.52
C TYR A 104 -9.88 -9.95 4.91
N PHE A 105 -9.65 -9.70 3.63
CA PHE A 105 -8.32 -9.89 3.04
C PHE A 105 -7.38 -8.77 3.51
N ARG A 106 -6.43 -9.12 4.37
CA ARG A 106 -5.54 -8.19 5.08
C ARG A 106 -4.13 -8.14 4.49
N PHE A 107 -4.00 -8.12 3.18
CA PHE A 107 -2.70 -8.07 2.50
C PHE A 107 -2.79 -7.13 1.31
N GLY A 108 -1.67 -6.51 0.94
CA GLY A 108 -1.50 -5.94 -0.39
C GLY A 108 -1.19 -7.03 -1.41
N LEU A 109 -1.34 -6.70 -2.69
CA LEU A 109 -1.01 -7.57 -3.83
C LEU A 109 -0.13 -6.84 -4.83
N SER A 110 0.96 -7.47 -5.26
CA SER A 110 1.77 -7.02 -6.39
C SER A 110 1.63 -7.99 -7.56
N PHE A 111 1.50 -7.45 -8.76
CA PHE A 111 1.38 -8.20 -10.01
C PHE A 111 2.73 -8.43 -10.72
N ASP A 112 3.81 -7.87 -10.19
CA ASP A 112 5.19 -8.05 -10.64
C ASP A 112 6.17 -8.03 -9.45
N PRO A 113 7.39 -8.61 -9.58
CA PRO A 113 8.36 -8.66 -8.49
C PRO A 113 9.03 -7.31 -8.21
N ASP A 114 8.94 -6.34 -9.13
CA ASP A 114 9.52 -4.99 -8.99
C ASP A 114 8.59 -4.03 -8.24
N PHE A 115 7.38 -4.49 -7.86
CA PHE A 115 6.34 -3.70 -7.21
C PHE A 115 5.88 -2.50 -8.05
N THR A 116 5.96 -2.62 -9.38
CA THR A 116 5.48 -1.60 -10.32
C THR A 116 3.96 -1.47 -10.25
N TYR A 117 3.28 -2.61 -10.15
CA TYR A 117 1.83 -2.76 -10.08
C TYR A 117 1.44 -3.36 -8.73
N ALA A 118 1.80 -2.67 -7.65
CA ALA A 118 1.45 -3.07 -6.29
C ALA A 118 0.27 -2.26 -5.73
N ILE A 119 -0.68 -2.95 -5.12
CA ILE A 119 -1.92 -2.40 -4.58
C ILE A 119 -1.98 -2.69 -3.08
N LEU A 120 -2.14 -1.67 -2.24
CA LEU A 120 -2.23 -1.80 -0.79
C LEU A 120 -3.54 -2.50 -0.35
N GLU A 121 -3.55 -3.05 0.86
CA GLU A 121 -4.75 -3.62 1.49
C GLU A 121 -5.95 -2.66 1.42
N GLN A 122 -5.72 -1.39 1.77
CA GLN A 122 -6.75 -0.36 1.83
C GLN A 122 -7.22 0.03 0.44
N GLU A 123 -6.33 0.00 -0.56
CA GLU A 123 -6.67 0.26 -1.96
C GLU A 123 -7.53 -0.88 -2.53
N LEU A 124 -7.19 -2.14 -2.25
CA LEU A 124 -7.99 -3.32 -2.61
C LEU A 124 -9.40 -3.25 -2.02
N ALA A 125 -9.49 -2.92 -0.72
CA ALA A 125 -10.76 -2.83 -0.01
C ALA A 125 -11.61 -1.65 -0.50
N ALA A 126 -11.03 -0.45 -0.62
CA ALA A 126 -11.75 0.76 -1.02
C ALA A 126 -12.28 0.71 -2.46
N ASN A 127 -11.64 -0.08 -3.33
CA ASN A 127 -12.04 -0.21 -4.74
C ASN A 127 -12.78 -1.52 -5.04
N ALA A 128 -13.16 -2.29 -4.02
CA ALA A 128 -13.91 -3.54 -4.16
C ALA A 128 -13.22 -4.57 -5.09
N ILE A 129 -11.88 -4.58 -5.14
CA ILE A 129 -11.08 -5.41 -6.06
C ILE A 129 -11.22 -6.91 -5.76
N LEU A 130 -11.50 -7.25 -4.50
CA LEU A 130 -11.70 -8.62 -4.00
C LEU A 130 -13.14 -8.83 -3.49
N TYR A 131 -14.14 -8.30 -4.20
CA TYR A 131 -15.53 -8.27 -3.76
C TYR A 131 -16.53 -8.84 -4.78
N ASP A 132 -17.43 -9.69 -4.26
CA ASP A 132 -18.69 -10.04 -4.88
C ASP A 132 -19.82 -9.91 -3.83
N GLY A 133 -20.90 -9.21 -4.17
CA GLY A 133 -22.03 -8.96 -3.28
C GLY A 133 -22.83 -10.22 -2.89
N LYS A 134 -22.72 -11.29 -3.68
CA LYS A 134 -23.46 -12.56 -3.50
C LYS A 134 -22.65 -13.63 -2.78
N VAL A 135 -21.33 -13.47 -2.68
CA VAL A 135 -20.43 -14.47 -2.12
C VAL A 135 -19.88 -14.01 -0.77
N GLY A 136 -19.83 -14.92 0.21
CA GLY A 136 -19.39 -14.62 1.58
C GLY A 136 -17.88 -14.54 1.78
N VAL A 137 -17.09 -14.82 0.73
CA VAL A 137 -15.62 -14.87 0.74
C VAL A 137 -15.03 -13.80 -0.19
N ALA A 138 -13.72 -13.57 -0.11
CA ALA A 138 -13.02 -12.66 -1.00
C ALA A 138 -12.99 -13.23 -2.42
N ILE A 139 -13.43 -12.44 -3.41
CA ILE A 139 -13.54 -12.88 -4.80
C ILE A 139 -12.83 -11.87 -5.72
N PRO A 140 -11.81 -12.30 -6.50
CA PRO A 140 -11.18 -11.47 -7.52
C PRO A 140 -12.20 -10.90 -8.50
N ASN A 141 -12.21 -9.58 -8.68
CA ASN A 141 -13.12 -8.90 -9.59
C ASN A 141 -12.34 -8.18 -10.70
N GLU A 142 -12.42 -8.74 -11.91
CA GLU A 142 -11.68 -8.30 -13.10
C GLU A 142 -12.00 -6.84 -13.48
N THR A 143 -13.27 -6.48 -13.53
CA THR A 143 -13.70 -5.12 -13.93
C THR A 143 -13.21 -4.06 -12.96
N THR A 144 -13.30 -4.33 -11.64
CA THR A 144 -12.80 -3.36 -10.64
C THR A 144 -11.28 -3.29 -10.61
N LEU A 145 -10.58 -4.40 -10.87
CA LEU A 145 -9.13 -4.42 -10.99
C LEU A 145 -8.68 -3.53 -12.14
N ASP A 146 -9.20 -3.76 -13.35
CA ASP A 146 -8.82 -3.00 -14.54
C ASP A 146 -9.18 -1.50 -14.37
N ASN A 147 -10.40 -1.19 -13.95
CA ASN A 147 -10.82 0.20 -13.70
C ASN A 147 -9.92 0.91 -12.67
N TYR A 148 -9.49 0.21 -11.63
CA TYR A 148 -8.56 0.78 -10.66
C TYR A 148 -7.15 0.92 -11.24
N ALA A 149 -6.66 -0.07 -11.98
CA ALA A 149 -5.35 -0.04 -12.62
C ALA A 149 -5.23 1.11 -13.64
N GLN A 150 -6.25 1.33 -14.47
CA GLN A 150 -6.28 2.45 -15.42
C GLN A 150 -6.15 3.80 -14.72
N ARG A 151 -6.82 3.97 -13.57
CA ARG A 151 -6.75 5.21 -12.78
C ARG A 151 -5.43 5.37 -12.03
N ARG A 152 -4.90 4.27 -11.48
CA ARG A 152 -3.76 4.28 -10.55
C ARG A 152 -2.40 4.18 -11.25
N PHE A 153 -2.33 3.43 -12.32
CA PHE A 153 -1.11 3.06 -13.05
C PHE A 153 -1.13 3.46 -14.53
N SER A 154 -2.25 3.99 -15.03
CA SER A 154 -2.44 4.29 -16.46
C SER A 154 -2.18 3.08 -17.36
N CYS A 155 -2.51 1.89 -16.88
CA CYS A 155 -2.37 0.63 -17.60
C CYS A 155 -3.56 -0.29 -17.32
N SER A 156 -3.72 -1.31 -18.16
CA SER A 156 -4.66 -2.41 -17.90
C SER A 156 -3.98 -3.48 -17.07
N LEU A 157 -4.72 -4.00 -16.09
CA LEU A 157 -4.32 -5.18 -15.31
C LEU A 157 -5.45 -6.19 -15.31
N SER A 158 -5.06 -7.47 -15.40
CA SER A 158 -5.94 -8.62 -15.34
C SER A 158 -5.47 -9.59 -14.28
N TRP A 159 -6.39 -10.36 -13.70
CA TRP A 159 -6.01 -11.48 -12.86
C TRP A 159 -5.27 -12.53 -13.70
N PRO A 160 -4.29 -13.25 -13.12
CA PRO A 160 -3.64 -14.35 -13.82
C PRO A 160 -4.64 -15.40 -14.32
N THR A 161 -4.37 -15.97 -15.49
CA THR A 161 -5.18 -17.06 -16.06
C THR A 161 -4.51 -18.42 -15.89
N ASP A 162 -3.18 -18.46 -15.89
CA ASP A 162 -2.40 -19.66 -15.55
C ASP A 162 -2.39 -19.87 -14.03
N PRO A 163 -2.88 -21.03 -13.52
CA PRO A 163 -2.83 -21.39 -12.11
C PRO A 163 -1.43 -21.30 -11.47
N GLN A 164 -0.36 -21.47 -12.25
CA GLN A 164 1.03 -21.45 -11.78
C GLN A 164 1.69 -20.07 -11.87
N GLN A 165 1.08 -19.11 -12.56
CA GLN A 165 1.61 -17.76 -12.64
C GLN A 165 1.78 -17.16 -11.24
N ARG A 166 2.91 -16.49 -11.02
CA ARG A 166 3.27 -15.93 -9.72
C ARG A 166 2.50 -14.65 -9.42
N ILE A 167 2.15 -14.49 -8.16
CA ILE A 167 1.62 -13.27 -7.57
C ILE A 167 2.20 -13.11 -6.17
N TRP A 168 2.41 -11.86 -5.75
CA TRP A 168 3.07 -11.56 -4.49
C TRP A 168 2.07 -10.90 -3.56
N ARG A 169 1.81 -11.49 -2.40
CA ARG A 169 1.10 -10.80 -1.34
C ARG A 169 2.08 -10.23 -0.34
N PHE A 170 1.73 -9.10 0.25
CA PHE A 170 2.66 -8.41 1.14
C PHE A 170 1.97 -7.74 2.34
N LYS A 171 2.77 -7.46 3.36
CA LYS A 171 2.39 -6.69 4.55
C LYS A 171 3.24 -5.44 4.66
N THR A 172 2.64 -4.45 5.32
CA THR A 172 3.26 -3.15 5.55
C THR A 172 3.03 -2.69 7.00
N PRO A 173 4.08 -2.34 7.74
CA PRO A 173 4.00 -1.32 8.76
C PRO A 173 3.75 0.04 8.11
N ALA A 174 3.02 0.88 8.82
CA ALA A 174 2.65 2.19 8.34
C ALA A 174 2.78 3.26 9.42
N VAL A 175 3.03 4.47 8.96
CA VAL A 175 2.99 5.71 9.76
C VAL A 175 1.93 6.61 9.12
N PHE A 176 1.03 7.12 9.93
CA PHE A 176 0.06 8.13 9.54
C PHE A 176 0.40 9.46 10.20
N CYS A 177 0.46 10.53 9.42
CA CYS A 177 0.74 11.88 9.86
C CYS A 177 -0.44 12.79 9.54
N ASP A 178 -0.84 13.58 10.52
CA ASP A 178 -1.79 14.68 10.38
C ASP A 178 -1.29 15.90 11.18
N ALA A 179 -2.16 16.90 11.36
CA ALA A 179 -1.81 18.11 12.11
C ALA A 179 -1.44 17.85 13.60
N SER A 180 -1.79 16.68 14.15
CA SER A 180 -1.48 16.27 15.53
C SER A 180 -0.19 15.46 15.64
N GLY A 181 0.51 15.22 14.52
CA GLY A 181 1.80 14.53 14.48
C GLY A 181 1.75 13.18 13.77
N ALA A 182 2.85 12.44 13.85
CA ALA A 182 2.96 11.09 13.32
C ALA A 182 2.51 10.03 14.34
N LYS A 183 1.82 9.00 13.85
CA LYS A 183 1.37 7.83 14.62
C LYS A 183 1.68 6.57 13.83
N THR A 184 2.31 5.60 14.48
CA THR A 184 2.48 4.26 13.91
C THR A 184 1.14 3.53 13.88
N ILE A 185 0.96 2.65 12.90
CA ILE A 185 -0.23 1.84 12.71
C ILE A 185 0.02 0.43 13.27
N GLU A 186 -0.96 -0.10 13.98
CA GLU A 186 -0.91 -1.48 14.47
C GLU A 186 -0.87 -2.47 13.31
N ARG A 187 0.11 -3.36 13.35
CA ARG A 187 0.36 -4.32 12.27
C ARG A 187 -0.48 -5.58 12.43
N GLU A 188 -0.69 -6.02 13.66
CA GLU A 188 -1.16 -7.37 13.96
C GLU A 188 -2.34 -7.39 14.95
N GLY A 189 -2.99 -8.55 15.04
CA GLY A 189 -4.09 -8.77 15.97
C GLY A 189 -5.39 -8.06 15.58
N LYS A 190 -6.31 -7.98 16.55
CA LYS A 190 -7.68 -7.47 16.35
C LYS A 190 -7.74 -5.98 16.03
N VAL A 191 -6.71 -5.23 16.38
CA VAL A 191 -6.58 -3.79 16.17
C VAL A 191 -5.68 -3.44 14.98
N SER A 192 -5.30 -4.44 14.16
CA SER A 192 -4.54 -4.21 12.93
C SER A 192 -5.22 -3.14 12.07
N GLY A 193 -4.43 -2.16 11.62
CA GLY A 193 -4.89 -0.99 10.86
C GLY A 193 -5.24 0.23 11.72
N PHE A 194 -5.22 0.13 13.06
CA PHE A 194 -5.56 1.25 13.94
C PHE A 194 -4.31 2.07 14.28
N ARG A 195 -4.47 3.38 14.52
CA ARG A 195 -3.37 4.25 15.00
C ARG A 195 -3.03 3.89 16.45
N LYS A 196 -1.75 3.75 16.76
CA LYS A 196 -1.27 3.72 18.15
C LYS A 196 -1.39 5.11 18.73
N ILE A 197 -2.30 5.30 19.67
CA ILE A 197 -2.45 6.54 20.44
C ILE A 197 -1.84 6.24 21.81
N ALA A 198 -0.99 7.13 22.33
CA ALA A 198 -0.52 7.01 23.71
C ALA A 198 -1.75 7.08 24.64
N GLU A 199 -1.80 6.24 25.67
CA GLU A 199 -2.85 6.38 26.69
C GLU A 199 -2.74 7.78 27.32
N PRO A 200 -3.88 8.45 27.58
CA PRO A 200 -3.91 9.78 28.18
C PRO A 200 -3.31 9.83 29.59
#